data_AF-A0A6P0WKL6-F1
#
_entry.id   AF-A0A6P0WKL6-F1
#
_cell.length_a   1.000
_cell.length_b   1.000
_cell.length_c   1.000
_cell.angle_alpha   90.00
_cell.angle_beta   90.00
_cell.angle_gamma   90.00
#
_symmetry.space_group_name_H-M   'P 1'
#
loop_
_entity.id
_entity.type
_entity.pdbx_description
1 polymer ?
#
loop_
_entity_poly.entity_id
_entity_poly.type
_entity_poly.pdbx_seq_one_letter_code
_entity_poly.pdbx_strand_id
1 'polypeptide(L)'
;MSFFFPTVHGLIDTHLMKKFGLVSAFSILNSQFSILNSQFSILHFLNPFAIMTMAHLTTLMTQGKPQVRRQGKWELVRRLLEKGYHQEDIRKLFRLLDWMMTLPEELQLSFEEQLSRYQQERRMPLLSHMEIRGMQRGIKQGTLQNARESVLEVLTVRFEVVPSEMIEAINQIEDVSVLKQLHRQAIAISSMVEFQQLLSQS
;
A
#
# COMPACT_ATOMS: atom_id res chain seq x y z
N MET A 1 -14.94 12.09 -34.22
CA MET A 1 -13.93 11.02 -34.07
C MET A 1 -14.48 10.04 -33.05
N SER A 2 -15.00 8.92 -33.53
CA SER A 2 -15.71 7.91 -32.74
C SER A 2 -14.69 6.96 -32.13
N PHE A 3 -14.58 6.90 -30.80
CA PHE A 3 -13.74 5.91 -30.12
C PHE A 3 -14.56 4.64 -29.84
N PHE A 4 -14.21 3.58 -30.55
CA PHE A 4 -14.70 2.22 -30.42
C PHE A 4 -13.85 1.51 -29.35
N PHE A 5 -14.46 0.98 -28.29
CA PHE A 5 -13.76 0.10 -27.34
C PHE A 5 -14.11 -1.37 -27.67
N PRO A 6 -13.11 -2.27 -27.74
CA PRO A 6 -13.34 -3.67 -28.09
C PRO A 6 -13.93 -4.44 -26.91
N THR A 7 -14.91 -5.29 -27.21
CA THR A 7 -15.58 -6.19 -26.27
C THR A 7 -14.63 -7.33 -25.87
N VAL A 8 -14.29 -7.44 -24.60
CA VAL A 8 -13.69 -8.67 -24.05
C VAL A 8 -14.81 -9.70 -23.91
N HIS A 9 -14.89 -10.62 -24.87
CA HIS A 9 -15.73 -11.82 -24.81
C HIS A 9 -14.93 -12.94 -24.13
N GLY A 10 -15.36 -13.36 -22.94
CA GLY A 10 -14.74 -14.51 -22.27
C GLY A 10 -15.25 -14.74 -20.85
N LEU A 11 -16.27 -15.61 -20.73
CA LEU A 11 -16.65 -16.38 -19.55
C LEU A 11 -17.18 -15.62 -18.31
N ILE A 12 -18.31 -14.93 -18.45
CA ILE A 12 -19.30 -14.85 -17.37
C ILE A 12 -20.68 -15.00 -18.01
N ASP A 13 -21.41 -16.07 -17.66
CA ASP A 13 -22.73 -16.37 -18.20
C ASP A 13 -23.70 -15.19 -18.00
N THR A 14 -23.95 -14.46 -19.08
CA THR A 14 -24.91 -13.33 -19.16
C THR A 14 -26.33 -13.76 -18.77
N HIS A 15 -26.62 -15.05 -18.86
CA HIS A 15 -27.87 -15.67 -18.44
C HIS A 15 -28.02 -15.75 -16.91
N LEU A 16 -26.91 -15.95 -16.18
CA LEU A 16 -26.90 -15.98 -14.72
C LEU A 16 -27.06 -14.56 -14.15
N MET A 17 -26.43 -13.55 -14.77
CA MET A 17 -26.52 -12.16 -14.32
C MET A 17 -27.91 -11.53 -14.54
N LYS A 18 -28.65 -11.94 -15.58
CA LYS A 18 -30.04 -11.50 -15.80
C LYS A 18 -31.01 -12.09 -14.76
N LYS A 19 -30.77 -13.32 -14.28
CA LYS A 19 -31.65 -14.00 -13.31
C LYS A 19 -31.63 -13.35 -11.91
N PHE A 20 -30.55 -12.64 -11.57
CA PHE A 20 -30.36 -11.98 -10.27
C PHE A 20 -30.46 -10.45 -10.30
N GLY A 21 -30.89 -9.82 -11.41
CA GLY A 21 -31.06 -8.36 -11.48
C GLY A 21 -29.76 -7.53 -11.35
N LEU A 22 -28.59 -8.17 -11.45
CA LEU A 22 -27.31 -7.52 -11.22
C LEU A 22 -26.91 -6.56 -12.37
N VAL A 23 -27.40 -6.81 -13.58
CA VAL A 23 -27.13 -5.95 -14.76
C VAL A 23 -27.80 -4.59 -14.63
N SER A 24 -29.04 -4.53 -14.13
CA SER A 24 -29.75 -3.26 -13.92
C SER A 24 -29.18 -2.49 -12.74
N ALA A 25 -28.81 -3.17 -11.65
CA ALA A 25 -28.16 -2.52 -10.52
C ALA A 25 -26.83 -1.88 -10.93
N PHE A 26 -26.04 -2.53 -11.79
CA PHE A 26 -24.79 -1.99 -12.32
C PHE A 26 -25.02 -0.80 -13.27
N SER A 27 -26.02 -0.87 -14.17
CA SER A 27 -26.33 0.25 -15.08
C SER A 27 -26.90 1.46 -14.35
N ILE A 28 -27.74 1.24 -13.34
CA ILE A 28 -28.34 2.30 -12.51
C ILE A 28 -27.25 2.95 -11.66
N LEU A 29 -26.34 2.18 -11.08
CA LEU A 29 -25.25 2.72 -10.28
C LEU A 29 -24.25 3.50 -11.13
N ASN A 30 -23.95 3.05 -12.36
CA ASN A 30 -23.15 3.80 -13.32
C ASN A 30 -23.86 5.08 -13.78
N SER A 31 -25.18 5.04 -13.95
CA SER A 31 -25.99 6.23 -14.27
C SER A 31 -25.98 7.23 -13.11
N GLN A 32 -26.16 6.78 -11.86
CA GLN A 32 -26.06 7.64 -10.68
C GLN A 32 -24.65 8.22 -10.51
N PHE A 33 -23.60 7.45 -10.79
CA PHE A 33 -22.22 7.94 -10.80
C PHE A 33 -21.98 8.97 -11.90
N SER A 34 -22.56 8.78 -13.09
CA SER A 34 -22.53 9.74 -14.20
C SER A 34 -23.25 11.05 -13.85
N ILE A 35 -24.41 10.96 -13.19
CA ILE A 35 -25.20 12.12 -12.73
C ILE A 35 -24.44 12.89 -11.65
N LEU A 36 -23.87 12.20 -10.66
CA LEU A 36 -23.03 12.80 -9.64
C LEU A 36 -21.81 13.50 -10.29
N ASN A 37 -21.15 12.83 -11.22
CA ASN A 37 -20.05 13.43 -11.97
C ASN A 37 -20.47 14.69 -12.75
N SER A 38 -21.67 14.71 -13.32
CA SER A 38 -22.21 15.87 -14.04
C SER A 38 -22.53 17.04 -13.11
N GLN A 39 -23.24 16.81 -11.99
CA GLN A 39 -23.61 17.87 -11.04
C GLN A 39 -22.40 18.55 -10.37
N PHE A 40 -21.33 17.79 -10.12
CA PHE A 40 -20.11 18.32 -9.51
C PHE A 40 -19.14 18.99 -10.51
N SER A 41 -19.40 18.88 -11.81
CA SER A 41 -18.72 19.69 -12.85
C SER A 41 -18.85 21.20 -12.60
N ILE A 42 -19.90 21.59 -11.88
CA ILE A 42 -20.26 22.99 -11.60
C ILE A 42 -19.42 23.55 -10.42
N LEU A 43 -18.81 22.69 -9.61
CA LEU A 43 -17.89 23.09 -8.55
C LEU A 43 -16.47 23.23 -9.14
N HIS A 44 -15.94 24.45 -9.08
CA HIS A 44 -14.71 24.89 -9.73
C HIS A 44 -13.59 23.83 -9.72
N PHE A 45 -13.15 23.45 -10.92
CA PHE A 45 -12.38 22.26 -11.31
C PHE A 45 -10.94 22.11 -10.75
N LEU A 46 -10.58 22.90 -9.74
CA LEU A 46 -9.32 22.84 -8.99
C LEU A 46 -9.55 22.78 -7.46
N ASN A 47 -10.79 22.66 -7.00
CA ASN A 47 -11.07 22.66 -5.56
C ASN A 47 -10.81 21.27 -4.92
N PRO A 48 -9.80 21.12 -4.03
CA PRO A 48 -9.57 19.85 -3.32
C PRO A 48 -10.78 19.38 -2.52
N PHE A 49 -11.61 20.29 -2.00
CA PHE A 49 -12.83 19.95 -1.28
C PHE A 49 -13.86 19.24 -2.17
N ALA A 50 -13.91 19.54 -3.47
CA ALA A 50 -14.81 18.85 -4.39
C ALA A 50 -14.41 17.37 -4.53
N ILE A 51 -13.11 17.08 -4.65
CA ILE A 51 -12.58 15.72 -4.70
C ILE A 51 -12.90 14.97 -3.40
N MET A 52 -12.71 15.62 -2.25
CA MET A 52 -13.00 15.02 -0.95
C MET A 52 -14.50 14.73 -0.76
N THR A 53 -15.38 15.66 -1.14
CA THR A 53 -16.83 15.45 -1.10
C THR A 53 -17.24 14.29 -2.00
N MET A 54 -16.70 14.21 -3.21
CA MET A 54 -16.98 13.11 -4.12
C MET A 54 -16.51 11.76 -3.57
N ALA A 55 -15.34 11.72 -2.93
CA ALA A 55 -14.85 10.52 -2.26
C ALA A 55 -15.79 10.07 -1.14
N HIS A 56 -16.21 11.00 -0.28
CA HIS A 56 -17.12 10.73 0.81
C HIS A 56 -18.46 10.18 0.31
N LEU A 57 -19.08 10.87 -0.65
CA LEU A 57 -20.32 10.45 -1.28
C LEU A 57 -20.20 9.08 -1.95
N THR A 58 -19.09 8.83 -2.65
CA THR A 58 -18.82 7.53 -3.28
C THR A 58 -18.71 6.43 -2.23
N THR A 59 -18.02 6.67 -1.10
CA THR A 59 -17.93 5.69 0.00
C THR A 59 -19.30 5.35 0.57
N LEU A 60 -20.17 6.36 0.77
CA LEU A 60 -21.54 6.18 1.26
C LEU A 60 -22.40 5.37 0.28
N MET A 61 -22.35 5.69 -1.01
CA MET A 61 -23.17 5.01 -2.03
C MET A 61 -22.71 3.57 -2.34
N THR A 62 -21.47 3.24 -2.02
CA THR A 62 -20.86 1.93 -2.32
C THR A 62 -20.74 1.03 -1.08
N GLN A 63 -21.47 1.32 0.00
CA GLN A 63 -21.57 0.44 1.15
C GLN A 63 -22.01 -0.98 0.73
N GLY A 64 -21.30 -1.99 1.22
CA GLY A 64 -21.51 -3.40 0.85
C GLY A 64 -21.14 -3.76 -0.60
N LYS A 65 -20.59 -2.83 -1.40
CA LYS A 65 -20.28 -3.02 -2.83
C LYS A 65 -18.82 -2.64 -3.12
N PRO A 66 -17.83 -3.39 -2.60
CA PRO A 66 -16.43 -3.00 -2.64
C PRO A 66 -15.84 -2.96 -4.06
N GLN A 67 -16.38 -3.75 -5.00
CA GLN A 67 -15.99 -3.71 -6.42
C GLN A 67 -16.33 -2.37 -7.08
N VAL A 68 -17.52 -1.84 -6.81
CA VAL A 68 -17.96 -0.54 -7.31
C VAL A 68 -17.13 0.56 -6.65
N ARG A 69 -16.85 0.44 -5.35
CA ARG A 69 -15.97 1.37 -4.64
C ARG A 69 -14.59 1.45 -5.28
N ARG A 70 -14.01 0.30 -5.67
CA ARG A 70 -12.71 0.25 -6.37
C ARG A 70 -12.75 1.05 -7.67
N GLN A 71 -13.80 0.88 -8.48
CA GLN A 71 -13.98 1.65 -9.70
C GLN A 71 -14.12 3.15 -9.43
N GLY A 72 -14.94 3.54 -8.46
CA GLY A 72 -15.09 4.95 -8.08
C GLY A 72 -13.79 5.57 -7.57
N LYS A 73 -13.02 4.83 -6.74
CA LYS A 73 -11.69 5.23 -6.26
C LYS A 73 -10.74 5.46 -7.43
N TRP A 74 -10.73 4.55 -8.41
CA TRP A 74 -9.95 4.70 -9.63
C TRP A 74 -10.28 5.97 -10.40
N GLU A 75 -11.56 6.25 -10.62
CA GLU A 75 -11.98 7.44 -11.37
C GLU A 75 -11.60 8.73 -10.65
N LEU A 76 -11.70 8.77 -9.32
CA LEU A 76 -11.29 9.94 -8.51
C LEU A 76 -9.78 10.15 -8.52
N VAL A 77 -9.00 9.08 -8.34
CA VAL A 77 -7.53 9.16 -8.37
C VAL A 77 -7.03 9.54 -9.76
N ARG A 78 -7.59 8.96 -10.82
CA ARG A 78 -7.25 9.35 -12.19
C ARG A 78 -7.52 10.83 -12.43
N ARG A 79 -8.69 11.34 -12.01
CA ARG A 79 -8.99 12.78 -12.10
C ARG A 79 -8.00 13.61 -11.30
N LEU A 80 -7.70 13.24 -10.06
CA LEU A 80 -6.71 13.93 -9.24
C LEU A 80 -5.34 14.05 -9.96
N LEU A 81 -4.91 12.97 -10.61
CA LEU A 81 -3.66 12.90 -11.37
C LEU A 81 -3.69 13.72 -12.68
N GLU A 82 -4.82 13.74 -13.38
CA GLU A 82 -4.98 14.51 -14.63
C GLU A 82 -5.10 16.02 -14.38
N LYS A 83 -5.35 16.45 -13.14
CA LYS A 83 -5.41 17.86 -12.76
C LYS A 83 -4.02 18.44 -12.59
N GLY A 84 -3.88 19.73 -12.91
CA GLY A 84 -2.64 20.50 -12.76
C GLY A 84 -2.26 20.85 -11.32
N TYR A 85 -2.56 19.98 -10.35
CA TYR A 85 -2.10 20.13 -8.97
C TYR A 85 -0.58 19.95 -8.88
N HIS A 86 0.03 20.62 -7.90
CA HIS A 86 1.42 20.34 -7.56
C HIS A 86 1.54 18.92 -6.99
N GLN A 87 2.68 18.27 -7.22
CA GLN A 87 2.90 16.87 -6.86
C GLN A 87 2.71 16.62 -5.35
N GLU A 88 3.05 17.59 -4.50
CA GLU A 88 2.82 17.51 -3.05
C GLU A 88 1.33 17.47 -2.67
N ASP A 89 0.51 18.28 -3.33
CA ASP A 89 -0.93 18.32 -3.08
C ASP A 89 -1.60 17.06 -3.59
N ILE A 90 -1.15 16.55 -4.75
CA ILE A 90 -1.56 15.23 -5.25
C ILE A 90 -1.28 14.16 -4.21
N ARG A 91 -0.09 14.13 -3.60
CA ARG A 91 0.24 13.15 -2.55
C ARG A 91 -0.66 13.28 -1.33
N LYS A 92 -0.89 14.50 -0.83
CA LYS A 92 -1.75 14.75 0.34
C LYS A 92 -3.19 14.29 0.07
N LEU A 93 -3.75 14.68 -1.08
CA LEU A 93 -5.11 14.34 -1.48
C LEU A 93 -5.25 12.83 -1.75
N PHE A 94 -4.26 12.21 -2.39
CA PHE A 94 -4.24 10.77 -2.61
C PHE A 94 -4.29 10.00 -1.28
N ARG A 95 -3.50 10.39 -0.27
CA ARG A 95 -3.54 9.76 1.06
C ARG A 95 -4.91 9.86 1.71
N LEU A 96 -5.57 11.01 1.58
CA LEU A 96 -6.92 11.21 2.12
C LEU A 96 -7.96 10.34 1.39
N LEU A 97 -7.86 10.26 0.06
CA LEU A 97 -8.71 9.37 -0.75
C LEU A 97 -8.51 7.90 -0.36
N ASP A 98 -7.26 7.46 -0.21
CA ASP A 98 -6.92 6.09 0.10
C ASP A 98 -7.44 5.66 1.47
N TRP A 99 -7.29 6.53 2.48
CA TRP A 99 -7.81 6.30 3.82
C TRP A 99 -9.36 6.26 3.84
N MET A 100 -10.01 7.18 3.14
CA MET A 100 -11.47 7.32 3.16
C MET A 100 -12.20 6.24 2.33
N MET A 101 -11.57 5.76 1.26
CA MET A 101 -12.12 4.76 0.34
C MET A 101 -11.41 3.42 0.53
N THR A 102 -11.48 2.86 1.74
CA THR A 102 -10.86 1.57 2.07
C THR A 102 -11.47 0.45 1.22
N LEU A 103 -10.58 -0.43 0.73
CA LEU A 103 -10.91 -1.61 -0.07
C LEU A 103 -10.43 -2.89 0.64
N PRO A 104 -11.09 -4.04 0.42
CA PRO A 104 -10.51 -5.35 0.73
C PRO A 104 -9.16 -5.53 0.03
N GLU A 105 -8.27 -6.31 0.64
CA GLU A 105 -6.87 -6.47 0.21
C GLU A 105 -6.72 -6.82 -1.28
N GLU A 106 -7.46 -7.84 -1.76
CA GLU A 106 -7.43 -8.25 -3.17
C GLU A 106 -7.78 -7.10 -4.13
N LEU A 107 -8.75 -6.26 -3.74
CA LEU A 107 -9.19 -5.13 -4.56
C LEU A 107 -8.23 -3.95 -4.46
N GLN A 108 -7.60 -3.75 -3.32
CA GLN A 108 -6.53 -2.76 -3.16
C GLN A 108 -5.33 -3.12 -4.03
N LEU A 109 -4.88 -4.39 -4.04
CA LEU A 109 -3.80 -4.86 -4.90
C LEU A 109 -4.11 -4.63 -6.38
N SER A 110 -5.29 -5.03 -6.84
CA SER A 110 -5.70 -4.80 -8.24
C SER A 110 -5.79 -3.32 -8.61
N PHE A 111 -6.15 -2.45 -7.66
CA PHE A 111 -6.16 -0.99 -7.84
C PHE A 111 -4.73 -0.42 -7.94
N GLU A 112 -3.81 -0.87 -7.09
CA GLU A 112 -2.41 -0.45 -7.10
C GLU A 112 -1.69 -0.86 -8.38
N GLU A 113 -1.94 -2.06 -8.89
CA GLU A 113 -1.42 -2.51 -10.20
C GLU A 113 -1.93 -1.65 -11.35
N GLN A 114 -3.22 -1.30 -11.33
CA GLN A 114 -3.82 -0.41 -12.32
C GLN A 114 -3.21 1.00 -12.25
N LEU A 115 -3.02 1.53 -11.04
CA LEU A 115 -2.39 2.83 -10.81
C LEU A 115 -0.93 2.85 -11.28
N SER A 116 -0.16 1.82 -10.94
CA SER A 116 1.25 1.69 -11.35
C SER A 116 1.38 1.71 -12.88
N ARG A 117 0.56 0.94 -13.60
CA ARG A 117 0.54 0.96 -15.08
C ARG A 117 0.27 2.36 -15.63
N TYR A 118 -0.74 3.04 -15.10
CA TYR A 118 -1.08 4.39 -15.52
C TYR A 118 0.05 5.40 -15.27
N GLN A 119 0.73 5.31 -14.11
CA GLN A 119 1.86 6.16 -13.78
C GLN A 119 3.06 5.92 -14.70
N GLN A 120 3.31 4.68 -15.10
CA GLN A 120 4.35 4.31 -16.07
C GLN A 120 4.05 4.88 -17.45
N GLU A 121 2.83 4.68 -17.95
CA GLU A 121 2.38 5.19 -19.26
C GLU A 121 2.46 6.72 -19.35
N ARG A 122 2.11 7.41 -18.27
CA ARG A 122 2.11 8.88 -18.20
C ARG A 122 3.40 9.49 -17.64
N ARG A 123 4.37 8.67 -17.24
CA ARG A 123 5.63 9.07 -16.58
C ARG A 123 5.40 10.04 -15.40
N MET A 124 4.40 9.75 -14.57
CA MET A 124 3.98 10.62 -13.46
C MET A 124 4.01 9.91 -12.09
N PRO A 125 5.19 9.70 -11.50
CA PRO A 125 5.30 8.97 -10.24
C PRO A 125 4.71 9.78 -9.07
N LEU A 126 3.88 9.14 -8.25
CA LEU A 126 3.34 9.74 -7.01
C LEU A 126 4.44 9.96 -5.97
N LEU A 127 5.41 9.04 -5.91
CA LEU A 127 6.58 9.11 -5.05
C LEU A 127 7.84 9.29 -5.89
N SER A 128 8.71 10.19 -5.48
CA SER A 128 10.04 10.35 -6.08
C SER A 128 10.92 9.12 -5.80
N HIS A 129 11.93 8.90 -6.64
CA HIS A 129 12.93 7.85 -6.41
C HIS A 129 13.67 8.02 -5.07
N MET A 130 13.83 9.27 -4.59
CA MET A 130 14.42 9.55 -3.28
C MET A 130 13.52 9.09 -2.13
N GLU A 131 12.21 9.35 -2.22
CA GLU A 131 11.23 8.87 -1.23
C GLU A 131 11.18 7.33 -1.19
N ILE A 132 11.15 6.68 -2.36
CA ILE A 132 11.18 5.21 -2.45
C ILE A 132 12.47 4.65 -1.82
N ARG A 133 13.63 5.24 -2.16
CA ARG A 133 14.91 4.83 -1.60
C ARG A 133 14.96 5.06 -0.09
N GLY A 134 14.40 6.17 0.40
CA GLY A 134 14.28 6.47 1.82
C GLY A 134 13.45 5.41 2.56
N MET A 135 12.30 5.03 2.01
CA MET A 135 11.45 3.98 2.57
C MET A 135 12.17 2.62 2.57
N GLN A 136 12.83 2.23 1.47
CA GLN A 136 13.59 0.99 1.41
C GLN A 136 14.75 0.97 2.42
N ARG A 137 15.46 2.08 2.59
CA ARG A 137 16.51 2.22 3.62
C ARG A 137 15.91 2.09 5.02
N GLY A 138 14.79 2.75 5.29
CA GLY A 138 14.08 2.65 6.57
C GLY A 138 13.64 1.22 6.90
N ILE A 139 13.07 0.50 5.94
CA ILE A 139 12.68 -0.92 6.11
C ILE A 139 13.91 -1.79 6.40
N LYS A 140 14.99 -1.62 5.62
CA LYS A 140 16.23 -2.36 5.83
C LYS A 140 16.82 -2.08 7.21
N GLN A 141 16.92 -0.81 7.60
CA GLN A 141 17.44 -0.39 8.90
C GLN A 141 16.57 -0.91 10.05
N GLY A 142 15.24 -0.82 9.95
CA GLY A 142 14.32 -1.35 10.96
C GLY A 142 14.40 -2.87 11.10
N THR A 143 14.53 -3.59 9.98
CA THR A 143 14.72 -5.05 9.99
C THR A 143 16.04 -5.43 10.67
N LEU A 144 17.11 -4.70 10.36
CA LEU A 144 18.43 -4.92 10.94
C LEU A 144 18.46 -4.62 12.44
N GLN A 145 17.89 -3.49 12.85
CA GLN A 145 17.79 -3.07 14.24
C GLN A 145 17.01 -4.08 15.06
N ASN A 146 15.82 -4.50 14.58
CA ASN A 146 15.01 -5.50 15.26
C ASN A 146 15.75 -6.85 15.42
N ALA A 147 16.50 -7.28 14.40
CA ALA A 147 17.28 -8.51 14.48
C ALA A 147 18.40 -8.42 15.53
N ARG A 148 19.07 -7.27 15.66
CA ARG A 148 20.08 -7.03 16.71
C ARG A 148 19.45 -7.01 18.10
N GLU A 149 18.36 -6.26 18.26
CA GLU A 149 17.59 -6.17 19.51
C GLU A 149 17.12 -7.55 19.96
N SER A 150 16.61 -8.38 19.05
CA SER A 150 16.19 -9.75 19.37
C SER A 150 17.34 -10.60 19.93
N VAL A 151 18.54 -10.54 19.34
CA VAL A 151 19.73 -11.25 19.84
C VAL A 151 20.08 -10.76 21.24
N LEU A 152 20.16 -9.44 21.42
CA LEU A 152 20.52 -8.82 22.70
C LEU A 152 19.48 -9.11 23.80
N GLU A 153 18.19 -9.11 23.46
CA GLU A 153 17.11 -9.42 24.38
C GLU A 153 17.22 -10.85 24.91
N VAL A 154 17.44 -11.83 24.03
CA VAL A 154 17.65 -13.22 24.45
C VAL A 154 18.87 -13.35 25.37
N LEU A 155 19.99 -12.73 25.01
CA LEU A 155 21.20 -12.79 25.84
C LEU A 155 20.98 -12.14 27.21
N THR A 156 20.28 -11.00 27.24
CA THR A 156 19.95 -10.29 28.49
C THR A 156 19.04 -11.13 29.38
N VAL A 157 18.01 -11.77 28.81
CA VAL A 157 17.10 -12.63 29.55
C VAL A 157 17.80 -13.87 30.11
N ARG A 158 18.74 -14.46 29.36
CA ARG A 158 19.38 -15.72 29.75
C ARG A 158 20.60 -15.56 30.65
N PHE A 159 21.36 -14.48 30.48
CA PHE A 159 22.66 -14.30 31.12
C PHE A 159 22.74 -13.02 31.96
N GLU A 160 21.63 -12.28 32.09
CA GLU A 160 21.44 -11.02 32.84
C GLU A 160 22.27 -9.84 32.36
N VAL A 161 23.59 -10.03 32.18
CA VAL A 161 24.54 -8.99 31.78
C VAL A 161 25.20 -9.39 30.47
N VAL A 162 25.02 -8.54 29.45
CA VAL A 162 25.70 -8.66 28.16
C VAL A 162 26.90 -7.70 28.15
N PRO A 163 28.15 -8.17 27.96
CA PRO A 163 29.32 -7.30 27.90
C PRO A 163 29.20 -6.26 26.78
N SER A 164 29.65 -5.02 27.04
CA SER A 164 29.55 -3.90 26.07
C SER A 164 30.26 -4.20 24.75
N GLU A 165 31.41 -4.88 24.80
CA GLU A 165 32.17 -5.31 23.61
C GLU A 165 31.32 -6.19 22.67
N MET A 166 30.46 -7.03 23.23
CA MET A 166 29.56 -7.87 22.44
C MET A 166 28.39 -7.08 21.86
N ILE A 167 27.86 -6.13 22.62
CA ILE A 167 26.80 -5.23 22.13
C ILE A 167 27.32 -4.46 20.91
N GLU A 168 28.55 -3.95 21.00
CA GLU A 168 29.22 -3.27 19.89
C GLU A 168 29.42 -4.22 18.70
N ALA A 169 29.96 -5.42 18.92
CA ALA A 169 30.17 -6.40 17.85
C ALA A 169 28.86 -6.77 17.13
N ILE A 170 27.78 -7.07 17.88
CA ILE A 170 26.45 -7.37 17.30
C ILE A 170 25.92 -6.17 16.51
N ASN A 171 26.14 -4.94 17.00
CA ASN A 171 25.73 -3.72 16.32
C ASN A 171 26.53 -3.39 15.05
N GLN A 172 27.66 -4.06 14.80
CA GLN A 172 28.41 -3.94 13.54
C GLN A 172 27.97 -4.96 12.49
N ILE A 173 27.19 -6.00 12.85
CA ILE A 173 26.73 -7.00 11.88
C ILE A 173 25.65 -6.40 10.97
N GLU A 174 25.88 -6.38 9.66
CA GLU A 174 24.93 -5.87 8.66
C GLU A 174 24.05 -6.97 8.04
N ASP A 175 24.45 -8.24 8.13
CA ASP A 175 23.68 -9.37 7.59
C ASP A 175 22.63 -9.86 8.59
N VAL A 176 21.36 -9.61 8.24
CA VAL A 176 20.19 -10.07 8.99
C VAL A 176 20.16 -11.59 9.14
N SER A 177 20.69 -12.35 8.18
CA SER A 177 20.71 -13.82 8.21
C SER A 177 21.62 -14.33 9.31
N VAL A 178 22.80 -13.71 9.45
CA VAL A 178 23.75 -13.98 10.54
C VAL A 178 23.11 -13.65 11.88
N LEU A 179 22.48 -12.49 12.03
CA LEU A 179 21.77 -12.11 13.26
C LEU A 179 20.65 -13.08 13.63
N LYS A 180 19.87 -13.56 12.65
CA LYS A 180 18.84 -14.59 12.89
C LYS A 180 19.44 -15.93 13.33
N GLN A 181 20.61 -16.30 12.81
CA GLN A 181 21.32 -17.49 13.24
C GLN A 181 21.86 -17.32 14.66
N LEU A 182 22.50 -16.19 14.95
CA LEU A 182 22.96 -15.83 16.29
C LEU A 182 21.82 -15.85 17.30
N HIS A 183 20.64 -15.32 16.93
CA HIS A 183 19.46 -15.37 17.78
C HIS A 183 19.06 -16.81 18.12
N ARG A 184 19.00 -17.71 17.13
CA ARG A 184 18.68 -19.13 17.37
C ARG A 184 19.72 -19.81 18.26
N GLN A 185 21.01 -19.51 18.04
CA GLN A 185 22.10 -20.08 18.83
C GLN A 185 22.13 -19.51 20.26
N ALA A 186 21.83 -18.23 20.43
CA ALA A 186 21.68 -17.56 21.73
C ALA A 186 20.59 -18.21 22.58
N ILE A 187 19.59 -18.86 21.99
CA ILE A 187 18.57 -19.64 22.72
C ILE A 187 19.12 -20.99 23.19
N ALA A 188 19.97 -21.64 22.39
CA ALA A 188 20.41 -23.03 22.61
C ALA A 188 21.71 -23.18 23.42
N ILE A 189 22.62 -22.22 23.33
CA ILE A 189 23.96 -22.26 23.94
C ILE A 189 23.89 -22.29 25.47
N SER A 190 24.82 -22.96 26.14
CA SER A 190 24.73 -23.14 27.61
C SER A 190 25.38 -22.01 28.42
N SER A 191 26.27 -21.22 27.80
CA SER A 191 27.01 -20.17 28.51
C SER A 191 27.30 -18.92 27.68
N MET A 192 27.55 -17.81 28.37
CA MET A 192 27.94 -16.55 27.77
C MET A 192 29.28 -16.64 26.99
N VAL A 193 30.22 -17.43 27.50
CA VAL A 193 31.56 -17.61 26.92
C VAL A 193 31.50 -18.34 25.58
N GLU A 194 30.67 -19.38 25.47
CA GLU A 194 30.43 -20.11 24.22
C GLU A 194 29.84 -19.18 23.15
N PHE A 195 28.91 -18.30 23.54
CA PHE A 195 28.33 -17.34 22.62
C PHE A 195 29.37 -16.32 22.13
N GLN A 196 30.24 -15.82 23.01
CA GLN A 196 31.31 -14.90 22.64
C GLN A 196 32.29 -15.52 21.62
N GLN A 197 32.65 -16.80 21.81
CA GLN A 197 33.48 -17.52 20.84
C GLN A 197 32.79 -17.63 19.47
N LEU A 198 31.49 -17.89 19.47
CA LEU A 198 30.72 -17.97 18.23
C LEU A 198 30.66 -16.62 17.51
N LEU A 199 30.42 -15.54 18.26
CA LEU A 199 30.38 -14.17 17.72
C LEU A 199 31.71 -13.78 17.07
N SER A 200 32.85 -14.24 17.61
CA SER A 200 34.17 -13.98 17.02
C SER A 200 34.41 -14.69 15.67
N GLN A 201 33.60 -15.69 15.32
CA GLN A 201 33.69 -16.48 14.08
C GLN A 201 32.65 -16.06 13.03
N SER A 202 31.76 -15.13 13.38
CA SER A 202 30.62 -14.69 12.56
C SER A 202 30.89 -13.35 11.88
#